data_AF-A0A089JIJ3-F1
#
_entry.id   AF-A0A089JIJ3-F1
#
_cell.length_a   1.000
_cell.length_b   1.000
_cell.length_c   1.000
_cell.angle_alpha   90.00
_cell.angle_beta   90.00
_cell.angle_gamma   90.00
#
_symmetry.space_group_name_H-M   'P 1'
#
loop_
_entity.id
_entity.type
_entity.pdbx_description
1 polymer ?
#
loop_
_entity_poly.entity_id
_entity_poly.type
_entity_poly.pdbx_seq_one_letter_code
_entity_poly.pdbx_strand_id
1 'polypeptide(L)'
;MSTILASGLPSVVRSAPAVYASRTCRETLRVMFQHPESKCIVVCNSVNEPVGLLMCERFFLKATGRLGMDHFYRESITKLMNRKPLIADISASPDNVRAEAMNRPEPMRNDCIIITSNGKFAGVVYPSDLPQPE
;
A
#
# COMPACT_ATOMS: atom_id res chain seq x y z
N MET A 1 11.61 -13.75 33.13
CA MET A 1 10.42 -13.08 32.56
C MET A 1 10.56 -13.13 31.05
N SER A 2 9.91 -14.10 30.41
CA SER A 2 10.02 -14.31 28.96
C SER A 2 9.26 -13.22 28.22
N THR A 3 9.96 -12.41 27.44
CA THR A 3 9.38 -11.45 26.50
C THR A 3 8.67 -12.25 25.42
N ILE A 4 7.34 -12.35 25.51
CA ILE A 4 6.52 -12.85 24.39
C ILE A 4 6.68 -11.81 23.29
N LEU A 5 7.52 -12.11 22.29
CA LEU A 5 7.55 -11.35 21.05
C LEU A 5 6.14 -11.40 20.48
N ALA A 6 5.47 -10.25 20.41
CA ALA A 6 4.13 -10.13 19.86
C ALA A 6 4.16 -10.57 18.38
N SER A 7 3.81 -11.83 18.14
CA SER A 7 3.73 -12.49 16.83
C SER A 7 2.42 -12.16 16.12
N GLY A 8 2.05 -10.87 16.10
CA GLY A 8 0.85 -10.38 15.43
C GLY A 8 1.17 -9.32 14.40
N LEU A 9 0.23 -9.04 13.49
CA LEU A 9 0.37 -7.96 12.51
C LEU A 9 0.81 -6.61 13.12
N PRO A 10 0.35 -6.18 14.32
CA PRO A 10 0.77 -4.91 14.89
C PRO A 10 2.28 -4.70 15.03
N SER A 11 3.07 -5.76 15.22
CA SER A 11 4.52 -5.63 15.40
C SER A 11 5.31 -5.40 14.10
N VAL A 12 4.69 -5.68 12.95
CA VAL A 12 5.29 -5.55 11.62
C VAL A 12 4.62 -4.49 10.76
N VAL A 13 3.54 -3.85 11.25
CA VAL A 13 2.87 -2.74 10.57
C VAL A 13 3.81 -1.54 10.50
N ARG A 14 3.97 -1.01 9.29
CA ARG A 14 4.71 0.21 9.01
C ARG A 14 3.75 1.34 8.65
N SER A 15 4.13 2.56 9.02
CA SER A 15 3.46 3.76 8.52
C SER A 15 3.71 3.88 7.01
N ALA A 16 2.68 4.29 6.27
CA ALA A 16 2.80 4.67 4.86
C ALA A 16 1.93 5.89 4.58
N PRO A 17 2.36 6.78 3.68
CA PRO A 17 1.58 7.93 3.27
C PRO A 17 0.27 7.48 2.61
N ALA A 18 -0.81 8.19 2.93
CA ALA A 18 -2.11 8.02 2.30
C ALA A 18 -2.55 9.31 1.59
N VAL A 19 -3.22 9.15 0.45
CA VAL A 19 -3.82 10.25 -0.32
C VAL A 19 -5.29 9.95 -0.61
N TYR A 20 -6.08 10.98 -0.81
CA TYR A 20 -7.48 10.80 -1.19
C TYR A 20 -7.62 10.49 -2.69
N ALA A 21 -8.62 9.68 -3.05
CA ALA A 21 -8.98 9.35 -4.42
C ALA A 21 -9.31 10.58 -5.30
N SER A 22 -9.67 11.71 -4.68
CA SER A 22 -9.88 13.00 -5.35
C SER A 22 -8.59 13.68 -5.81
N ARG A 23 -7.42 13.25 -5.33
CA ARG A 23 -6.12 13.84 -5.69
C ARG A 23 -5.73 13.47 -7.13
N THR A 24 -5.00 14.39 -7.73
CA THR A 24 -4.38 14.22 -9.04
C THR A 24 -3.04 13.50 -8.92
N CYS A 25 -2.56 12.94 -10.03
CA CYS A 25 -1.24 12.30 -10.09
C CYS A 25 -0.12 13.27 -9.70
N ARG A 26 -0.24 14.56 -10.04
CA ARG A 26 0.73 15.59 -9.65
C ARG A 26 0.82 15.76 -8.13
N GLU A 27 -0.31 15.79 -7.46
CA GLU A 27 -0.35 15.92 -6.00
C GLU A 27 0.19 14.66 -5.32
N THR A 28 -0.16 13.48 -5.83
CA THR A 28 0.38 12.21 -5.34
C THR A 28 1.90 12.12 -5.55
N LEU A 29 2.44 12.60 -6.67
CA LEU A 29 3.89 12.70 -6.88
C LEU A 29 4.56 13.59 -5.83
N ARG A 30 3.95 14.72 -5.46
CA ARG A 30 4.51 15.57 -4.38
C ARG A 30 4.57 14.81 -3.06
N VAL A 31 3.52 14.08 -2.70
CA VAL A 31 3.51 13.24 -1.49
C VAL A 31 4.60 12.16 -1.56
N MET A 32 4.77 11.52 -2.72
CA MET A 32 5.85 10.56 -2.93
C MET A 32 7.23 11.16 -2.67
N PHE A 33 7.50 12.37 -3.17
CA PHE A 33 8.79 13.05 -2.94
C PHE A 33 8.96 13.56 -1.51
N GLN A 34 7.88 13.78 -0.75
CA GLN A 34 7.92 14.11 0.67
C GLN A 34 8.23 12.90 1.56
N HIS A 35 7.99 11.68 1.05
CA HIS A 35 8.18 10.42 1.76
C HIS A 35 9.08 9.45 0.96
N PRO A 36 10.35 9.80 0.69
CA PRO A 36 11.26 8.96 -0.09
C PRO A 36 11.54 7.59 0.54
N GLU A 37 11.34 7.45 1.85
CA GLU A 37 11.44 6.18 2.59
C GLU A 37 10.29 5.20 2.26
N SER A 38 9.17 5.72 1.76
CA SER A 38 7.97 4.93 1.51
C SER A 38 7.96 4.34 0.10
N LYS A 39 7.91 3.00 0.01
CA LYS A 39 7.83 2.28 -1.27
C LYS A 39 6.43 2.24 -1.88
N CYS A 40 5.43 2.71 -1.12
CA CYS A 40 4.05 2.70 -1.53
C CYS A 40 3.28 3.91 -1.01
N ILE A 41 2.14 4.19 -1.65
CA ILE A 41 1.17 5.20 -1.25
C ILE A 41 -0.22 4.54 -1.28
N VAL A 42 -0.96 4.66 -0.19
CA VAL A 42 -2.32 4.14 -0.10
C VAL A 42 -3.31 5.20 -0.58
N VAL A 43 -4.29 4.79 -1.38
CA VAL A 43 -5.36 5.67 -1.85
C VAL A 43 -6.61 5.38 -1.03
N CYS A 44 -7.09 6.37 -0.29
CA CYS A 44 -8.29 6.28 0.53
C CYS A 44 -9.47 7.06 -0.08
N ASN A 45 -10.70 6.68 0.29
CA ASN A 45 -11.89 7.49 0.04
C ASN A 45 -12.06 8.60 1.11
N SER A 46 -13.16 9.36 1.05
CA SER A 46 -13.45 10.46 1.97
C SER A 46 -13.68 10.02 3.42
N VAL A 47 -13.97 8.74 3.68
CA VAL A 47 -14.18 8.17 5.02
C VAL A 47 -12.94 7.42 5.56
N ASN A 48 -11.79 7.58 4.89
CA ASN A 48 -10.50 6.96 5.22
C ASN A 48 -10.46 5.43 5.08
N GLU A 49 -11.28 4.87 4.18
CA GLU A 49 -11.18 3.47 3.78
C GLU A 49 -10.26 3.34 2.56
N PRO A 50 -9.36 2.34 2.55
CA PRO A 50 -8.46 2.12 1.42
C PRO A 50 -9.22 1.59 0.20
N VAL A 51 -9.10 2.30 -0.92
CA VAL A 51 -9.72 1.95 -2.21
C VAL A 51 -8.69 1.56 -3.28
N GLY A 52 -7.40 1.77 -3.01
CA GLY A 52 -6.35 1.36 -3.93
C GLY A 52 -4.95 1.54 -3.37
N LEU A 53 -3.99 1.01 -4.12
CA LEU A 53 -2.58 1.04 -3.77
C LEU A 53 -1.72 1.51 -4.94
N LEU A 54 -0.68 2.30 -4.64
CA LEU A 54 0.37 2.65 -5.57
C LEU A 54 1.69 2.14 -5.05
N MET A 55 2.42 1.41 -5.90
CA MET A 55 3.84 1.14 -5.68
C MET A 55 4.62 2.30 -6.30
N CYS A 56 5.43 3.00 -5.49
CA CYS A 56 6.13 4.22 -5.89
C CYS A 56 6.99 4.01 -7.15
N GLU A 57 7.68 2.87 -7.24
CA GLU A 57 8.47 2.49 -8.42
C GLU A 57 7.63 2.45 -9.71
N ARG A 58 6.51 1.71 -9.71
CA ARG A 58 5.62 1.61 -10.89
C ARG A 58 4.97 2.94 -11.23
N PHE A 59 4.61 3.71 -10.20
CA PHE A 59 4.01 5.03 -10.39
C PHE A 59 5.01 6.02 -11.00
N PHE A 60 6.26 6.03 -10.51
CA PHE A 60 7.33 6.87 -11.04
C PHE A 60 7.69 6.51 -12.48
N LEU A 61 7.80 5.21 -12.81
CA LEU A 61 8.03 4.76 -14.20
C LEU A 61 6.92 5.22 -15.15
N LYS A 62 5.65 5.24 -14.70
CA LYS A 62 4.55 5.80 -15.50
C LYS A 62 4.64 7.32 -15.62
N ALA A 63 5.05 8.01 -14.56
CA ALA A 63 5.18 9.47 -14.53
C ALA A 63 6.32 9.98 -15.43
N THR A 64 7.41 9.23 -15.57
CA THR A 64 8.54 9.55 -16.44
C THR A 64 8.43 8.96 -17.85
N GLY A 65 7.32 8.25 -18.13
CA GLY A 65 7.04 7.66 -19.44
C GLY A 65 6.80 8.70 -20.54
N ARG A 66 6.88 8.26 -21.80
CA ARG A 66 6.81 9.11 -23.01
C ARG A 66 5.44 9.76 -23.31
N LEU A 67 4.40 9.50 -22.49
CA LEU A 67 3.08 10.10 -22.67
C LEU A 67 3.05 11.48 -22.03
N GLY A 68 2.70 12.51 -22.82
CA GLY A 68 2.74 13.93 -22.47
C GLY A 68 2.43 14.22 -20.99
N MET A 69 3.47 14.66 -20.27
CA MET A 69 3.47 14.83 -18.82
C MET A 69 2.30 15.71 -18.32
N ASP A 70 1.87 16.68 -19.11
CA ASP A 70 0.76 17.58 -18.75
C ASP A 70 -0.59 16.87 -18.59
N HIS A 71 -0.88 15.87 -19.43
CA HIS A 71 -2.13 15.12 -19.30
C HIS A 71 -2.05 14.18 -18.09
N PHE A 72 -0.92 13.47 -17.95
CA PHE A 72 -0.67 12.59 -16.81
C PHE A 72 -0.84 13.31 -15.47
N TYR A 73 -0.30 14.52 -15.33
CA TYR A 73 -0.33 15.28 -14.08
C TYR A 73 -1.73 15.71 -13.64
N ARG A 74 -2.66 15.91 -14.60
CA ARG A 74 -4.05 16.32 -14.31
C ARG A 74 -4.98 15.14 -14.07
N GLU A 75 -4.57 13.92 -14.44
CA GLU A 75 -5.38 12.72 -14.27
C GLU A 75 -5.60 12.38 -12.80
N SER A 76 -6.77 11.81 -12.51
CA SER A 76 -7.09 11.30 -11.17
C SER A 76 -6.22 10.09 -10.86
N ILE A 77 -5.73 10.01 -9.62
CA ILE A 77 -4.91 8.90 -9.16
C ILE A 77 -5.63 7.54 -9.23
N THR A 78 -6.97 7.56 -9.20
CA THR A 78 -7.83 6.38 -9.31
C THR A 78 -7.71 5.62 -10.64
N LYS A 79 -7.17 6.26 -11.69
CA LYS A 79 -6.88 5.62 -12.98
C LYS A 79 -5.56 4.83 -12.98
N LEU A 80 -4.64 5.16 -12.07
CA LEU A 80 -3.30 4.57 -12.03
C LEU A 80 -3.08 3.61 -10.88
N MET A 81 -3.85 3.75 -9.80
CA MET A 81 -3.78 2.86 -8.64
C MET A 81 -4.14 1.43 -8.99
N ASN A 82 -3.51 0.49 -8.29
CA ASN A 82 -3.97 -0.88 -8.22
C ASN A 82 -5.30 -0.92 -7.46
N ARG A 83 -6.39 -1.27 -8.16
CA ARG A 83 -7.75 -1.36 -7.61
C ARG A 83 -8.06 -2.69 -6.92
N LYS A 84 -7.14 -3.65 -6.99
CA LYS A 84 -7.24 -4.94 -6.29
C LYS A 84 -6.06 -5.10 -5.32
N PRO A 85 -5.84 -4.16 -4.38
CA PRO A 85 -4.83 -4.34 -3.34
C PRO A 85 -5.25 -5.50 -2.43
N LEU A 86 -4.27 -6.11 -1.75
CA LEU A 86 -4.57 -7.01 -0.66
C LEU A 86 -4.82 -6.15 0.58
N ILE A 87 -5.97 -6.33 1.21
CA ILE A 87 -6.39 -5.59 2.40
C ILE A 87 -6.67 -6.62 3.48
N ALA A 88 -6.07 -6.45 4.66
CA ALA A 88 -6.29 -7.29 5.82
C ALA A 88 -6.68 -6.43 7.03
N ASP A 89 -7.44 -6.99 7.96
CA ASP A 89 -7.65 -6.35 9.26
C ASP A 89 -6.43 -6.57 10.17
N ILE A 90 -6.16 -5.63 11.06
CA ILE A 90 -5.07 -5.70 12.04
C ILE A 90 -5.21 -6.90 12.98
N SER A 91 -6.41 -7.45 13.17
CA SER A 91 -6.66 -8.66 13.95
C SER A 91 -6.44 -9.96 13.17
N ALA A 92 -6.12 -9.91 11.88
CA ALA A 92 -5.91 -11.10 11.06
C ALA A 92 -4.60 -11.83 11.43
N SER A 93 -4.56 -13.14 11.18
CA SER A 93 -3.35 -13.94 11.37
C SER A 93 -2.28 -13.55 10.33
N PRO A 94 -1.02 -13.28 10.75
CA PRO A 94 0.10 -13.04 9.83
C PRO A 94 0.30 -14.16 8.80
N ASP A 95 0.03 -15.41 9.17
CA ASP A 95 0.20 -16.57 8.28
C ASP A 95 -0.84 -16.58 7.17
N ASN A 96 -2.11 -16.30 7.51
CA ASN A 96 -3.18 -16.18 6.53
C ASN A 96 -2.88 -15.04 5.55
N VAL A 97 -2.46 -13.89 6.08
CA VAL A 97 -2.10 -12.72 5.26
C VAL A 97 -0.91 -13.02 4.33
N ARG A 98 0.10 -13.77 4.79
CA ARG A 98 1.18 -14.26 3.92
C ARG A 98 0.65 -15.17 2.84
N ALA A 99 -0.15 -16.18 3.20
CA ALA A 99 -0.65 -17.16 2.25
C ALA A 99 -1.44 -16.47 1.12
N GLU A 100 -2.29 -15.50 1.48
CA GLU A 100 -2.99 -14.65 0.52
C GLU A 100 -2.04 -13.84 -0.36
N ALA A 101 -0.99 -13.25 0.20
CA ALA A 101 0.01 -12.50 -0.58
C ALA A 101 0.76 -13.39 -1.59
N MET A 102 1.14 -14.61 -1.19
CA MET A 102 1.87 -15.56 -2.04
C MET A 102 1.00 -16.15 -3.16
N ASN A 103 -0.32 -16.25 -2.94
CA ASN A 103 -1.28 -16.70 -3.95
C ASN A 103 -1.57 -15.66 -5.05
N ARG A 104 -1.05 -14.44 -4.93
CA ARG A 104 -1.24 -13.40 -5.95
C ARG A 104 -0.35 -13.64 -7.18
N PRO A 105 -0.70 -13.06 -8.34
CA PRO A 105 0.19 -13.06 -9.50
C PRO A 105 1.56 -12.48 -9.15
N GLU A 106 2.64 -12.99 -9.73
CA GLU A 106 4.02 -12.54 -9.50
C GLU A 106 4.21 -11.02 -9.40
N PRO A 107 3.68 -10.18 -10.31
CA PRO A 107 3.85 -8.73 -10.20
C PRO A 107 3.21 -8.12 -8.95
N MET A 108 2.30 -8.82 -8.27
CA MET A 108 1.57 -8.35 -7.08
C MET A 108 1.97 -9.08 -5.80
N ARG A 109 2.79 -10.14 -5.88
CA ARG A 109 3.27 -10.89 -4.70
C ARG A 109 4.13 -10.04 -3.77
N ASN A 110 4.85 -9.06 -4.33
CA ASN A 110 5.71 -8.14 -3.58
C ASN A 110 5.03 -6.81 -3.28
N ASP A 111 3.76 -6.62 -3.68
CA ASP A 111 3.01 -5.43 -3.30
C ASP A 111 2.83 -5.44 -1.78
N CYS A 112 2.91 -4.26 -1.16
CA CYS A 112 2.54 -4.16 0.23
C CYS A 112 1.06 -4.51 0.44
N ILE A 113 0.77 -4.92 1.66
CA ILE A 113 -0.54 -5.33 2.13
C ILE A 113 -1.08 -4.18 2.96
N ILE A 114 -2.27 -3.71 2.62
CA ILE A 114 -2.91 -2.63 3.38
C ILE A 114 -3.51 -3.22 4.63
N ILE A 115 -3.16 -2.67 5.79
CA ILE A 115 -3.74 -3.04 7.07
C ILE A 115 -4.81 -2.02 7.43
N THR A 116 -5.97 -2.54 7.82
CA THR A 116 -7.10 -1.75 8.30
C THR A 116 -7.39 -2.06 9.76
N SER A 117 -8.01 -1.11 10.46
CA SER A 117 -8.60 -1.34 11.76
C SER A 117 -10.03 -0.81 11.71
N ASN A 118 -11.01 -1.69 11.88
CA ASN A 118 -12.43 -1.35 11.73
C ASN A 118 -12.73 -0.71 10.36
N GLY A 119 -12.15 -1.25 9.29
CA GLY A 119 -12.32 -0.77 7.90
C GLY A 119 -11.51 0.48 7.53
N LYS A 120 -10.91 1.18 8.49
CA LYS A 120 -10.11 2.38 8.25
C LYS A 120 -8.64 2.04 8.05
N PHE A 121 -7.95 2.79 7.21
CA PHE A 121 -6.51 2.62 6.98
C PHE A 121 -5.71 2.79 8.28
N ALA A 122 -4.91 1.78 8.62
CA ALA A 122 -4.06 1.76 9.82
C ALA A 122 -2.56 1.74 9.49
N GLY A 123 -2.18 1.16 8.35
CA GLY A 123 -0.79 1.09 7.91
C GLY A 123 -0.59 0.05 6.81
N VAL A 124 0.66 -0.34 6.56
CA VAL A 124 0.99 -1.37 5.56
C VAL A 124 1.96 -2.40 6.12
N VAL A 125 1.94 -3.60 5.56
CA VAL A 125 2.91 -4.67 5.84
C VAL A 125 3.52 -5.13 4.53
N TYR A 126 4.83 -5.34 4.49
CA TYR A 126 5.47 -5.98 3.35
C TYR A 126 5.45 -7.51 3.53
N PRO A 127 5.18 -8.30 2.48
CA PRO A 127 5.23 -9.75 2.54
C PRO A 127 6.57 -10.30 3.09
N SER A 128 7.66 -9.56 2.87
CA SER A 128 9.00 -9.87 3.40
C SER A 128 9.14 -9.70 4.92
N ASP A 129 8.29 -8.89 5.55
CA ASP A 129 8.32 -8.60 7.00
C ASP A 129 7.46 -9.58 7.81
N LEU A 130 6.60 -10.37 7.16
CA LEU A 130 5.79 -11.37 7.84
C LEU A 130 6.72 -12.51 8.38
N PRO A 131 6.33 -13.25 9.43
CA PRO A 131 7.14 -14.36 9.98
C PRO A 131 6.93 -15.66 9.21
N GLN A 132 7.98 -16.34 8.72
CA GLN A 132 7.78 -17.57 7.91
C GLN A 132 6.98 -18.64 8.69
N PRO A 133 6.10 -19.40 8.00
CA PRO A 133 5.43 -20.53 8.64
C PRO A 133 6.49 -21.55 9.07
N GLU A 134 6.38 -22.03 10.32
CA GLU A 134 7.23 -23.09 10.88
C GLU A 134 7.00 -24.45 10.19
#